data_AF-A0A958YA86-F1
#
_entry.id   AF-A0A958YA86-F1
#
_cell.length_a   1.000
_cell.length_b   1.000
_cell.length_c   1.000
_cell.angle_alpha   90.00
_cell.angle_beta   90.00
_cell.angle_gamma   90.00
#
_symmetry.space_group_name_H-M   'P 1'
#
loop_
_entity.id
_entity.type
_entity.pdbx_description
1 polymer ?
#
loop_
_entity_poly.entity_id
_entity_poly.type
_entity_poly.pdbx_seq_one_letter_code
_entity_poly.pdbx_strand_id
1 'polypeptide(L)' 'MLEYRIKSYSDLTKDELYALLQLRSEVFVVEQNCVYQDIDGKDPKAFHVLGFKNEVLIAYTRLFKPGDYFKEASIGRVV' A
#
# COMPACT_ATOMS: atom_id res chain seq x y z
N MET A 1 9.55 -5.54 17.61
CA MET A 1 9.84 -4.17 17.15
C MET A 1 9.11 -3.96 15.84
N LEU A 2 8.70 -2.74 15.50
CA LEU A 2 8.11 -2.44 14.20
C LEU A 2 9.24 -2.14 13.22
N GLU A 3 9.29 -2.86 12.10
CA GLU A 3 10.28 -2.69 11.04
C GLU A 3 9.61 -2.10 9.81
N TYR A 4 10.21 -1.05 9.23
CA TYR A 4 9.70 -0.43 8.02
C TYR A 4 10.57 -0.76 6.81
N ARG A 5 9.93 -1.13 5.71
CA ARG A 5 10.56 -1.39 4.41
C ARG A 5 9.90 -0.46 3.37
N ILE A 6 10.69 0.23 2.57
CA ILE A 6 10.20 1.09 1.48
C ILE A 6 10.64 0.47 0.17
N LYS A 7 9.68 0.16 -0.71
CA LYS A 7 9.92 -0.57 -1.96
C LYS A 7 9.25 0.12 -3.14
N SER A 8 9.89 0.11 -4.31
CA SER A 8 9.17 0.35 -5.56
C SER A 8 8.32 -0.87 -5.92
N TYR A 9 7.38 -0.73 -6.86
CA TYR A 9 6.57 -1.87 -7.28
C TYR A 9 7.39 -3.07 -7.78
N SER A 10 8.51 -2.82 -8.47
CA SER A 10 9.40 -3.88 -8.98
C SER A 10 10.22 -4.57 -7.88
N ASP A 11 10.38 -3.94 -6.71
CA ASP A 11 11.14 -4.51 -5.59
C ASP A 11 10.25 -5.34 -4.64
N LEU A 12 8.93 -5.29 -4.83
CA LEU A 12 7.98 -6.10 -4.08
C LEU A 12 8.10 -7.56 -4.48
N THR A 13 8.13 -8.45 -3.49
CA THR A 13 7.87 -9.87 -3.75
C THR A 13 6.38 -10.07 -4.03
N LYS A 14 6.04 -11.21 -4.63
CA LYS A 14 4.64 -11.60 -4.84
C LYS A 14 3.87 -11.68 -3.50
N ASP A 15 4.53 -12.15 -2.45
CA ASP A 15 3.92 -12.30 -1.13
C ASP A 15 3.70 -10.95 -0.46
N GLU A 16 4.63 -10.00 -0.59
CA GLU A 16 4.45 -8.62 -0.11
C GLU A 16 3.33 -7.90 -0.85
N LEU A 17 3.26 -8.06 -2.18
CA LEU A 17 2.17 -7.51 -2.98
C LEU A 17 0.82 -8.10 -2.56
N TYR A 18 0.75 -9.40 -2.33
CA TYR A 18 -0.49 -10.02 -1.88
C TYR A 18 -0.88 -9.53 -0.47
N ALA A 19 0.08 -9.48 0.46
CA ALA A 19 -0.15 -9.04 1.83
C ALA A 19 -0.65 -7.58 1.91
N LEU A 20 -0.06 -6.65 1.15
CA LEU A 20 -0.52 -5.26 1.15
C LEU A 20 -1.92 -5.11 0.56
N LEU A 21 -2.25 -5.87 -0.50
CA LEU A 21 -3.58 -5.84 -1.11
C LEU A 21 -4.64 -6.41 -0.15
N GLN A 22 -4.31 -7.50 0.54
CA GLN A 22 -5.17 -8.10 1.55
C GLN A 22 -5.45 -7.12 2.69
N LEU A 23 -4.41 -6.52 3.28
CA LEU A 23 -4.53 -5.57 4.38
C LEU A 23 -5.38 -4.35 4.00
N ARG A 24 -5.17 -3.78 2.80
CA ARG A 24 -5.98 -2.68 2.29
C ARG A 24 -7.45 -3.07 2.11
N SER A 25 -7.73 -4.27 1.58
CA SER A 25 -9.10 -4.73 1.39
C SER A 25 -9.80 -4.99 2.72
N GLU A 26 -9.09 -5.54 3.71
CA GLU A 26 -9.63 -5.77 5.05
C GLU A 26 -10.12 -4.45 5.67
N VAL A 27 -9.32 -3.39 5.58
CA VAL A 27 -9.66 -2.09 6.17
C VAL A 27 -10.61 -1.28 5.30
N PHE A 28 -10.23 -0.97 4.06
CA PHE A 28 -10.99 0.00 3.26
C PHE A 28 -12.25 -0.58 2.62
N VAL A 29 -12.31 -1.89 2.37
CA VAL A 29 -13.48 -2.51 1.73
C VAL A 29 -14.38 -3.18 2.76
N VAL A 30 -13.82 -4.04 3.61
CA VAL A 30 -14.60 -4.86 4.55
C VAL A 30 -14.94 -4.07 5.83
N GLU A 31 -13.96 -3.61 6.59
CA GLU A 31 -14.18 -2.91 7.86
C GLU A 31 -14.96 -1.61 7.67
N GLN A 32 -14.57 -0.80 6.69
CA GLN A 32 -15.27 0.44 6.35
C GLN A 32 -16.60 0.21 5.61
N ASN A 33 -16.94 -1.06 5.27
CA ASN A 33 -18.14 -1.43 4.51
C ASN A 33 -18.33 -0.56 3.25
N CYS A 34 -17.24 -0.33 2.53
CA CYS A 34 -17.19 0.56 1.39
C CYS A 34 -16.81 -0.24 0.14
N VAL A 35 -17.80 -0.57 -0.69
CA VAL A 35 -17.55 -1.29 -1.94
C VAL A 35 -17.03 -0.31 -2.99
N TYR A 36 -15.71 -0.25 -3.12
CA TYR A 36 -15.05 0.51 -4.17
C TYR A 36 -13.85 -0.25 -4.74
N GLN A 37 -13.37 0.19 -5.91
CA GLN A 37 -12.22 -0.40 -6.57
C GLN A 37 -10.92 0.06 -5.87
N ASP A 38 -10.46 -0.71 -4.89
CA ASP A 38 -9.19 -0.42 -4.21
C ASP A 38 -7.98 -0.55 -5.14
N ILE A 39 -7.97 -1.60 -5.95
CA ILE A 39 -6.93 -1.90 -6.96
C ILE A 39 -7.18 -1.03 -8.20
N ASP A 40 -6.64 0.17 -8.14
CA ASP A 40 -6.93 1.28 -9.06
C ASP A 40 -5.94 1.40 -10.24
N GLY A 41 -5.08 0.39 -10.42
CA GLY A 41 -4.08 0.34 -11.49
C GLY A 41 -2.87 1.27 -11.29
N LYS A 42 -2.75 1.97 -10.16
CA LYS A 42 -1.66 2.94 -9.92
C LYS A 42 -0.51 2.39 -9.09
N ASP A 43 -0.69 1.25 -8.43
CA ASP A 43 0.36 0.59 -7.64
C ASP A 43 1.70 0.45 -8.41
N PRO A 44 1.73 0.14 -9.73
CA PRO A 44 2.98 0.05 -10.48
C PRO A 44 3.86 1.30 -10.50
N LYS A 45 3.29 2.49 -10.28
CA LYS A 45 4.02 3.77 -10.27
C LYS A 45 4.38 4.25 -8.86
N ALA A 46 3.95 3.53 -7.82
CA ALA A 46 4.08 4.00 -6.45
C ALA A 46 5.34 3.49 -5.76
N PHE A 47 5.70 4.16 -4.67
CA PHE A 47 6.46 3.55 -3.59
C PHE A 47 5.49 3.01 -2.53
N HIS A 48 5.87 1.89 -1.94
CA HIS A 48 5.11 1.14 -0.96
C HIS A 48 5.90 1.16 0.36
N VAL A 49 5.33 1.76 1.39
CA VAL A 49 5.86 1.73 2.76
C VAL A 49 5.15 0.60 3.50
N LEU A 50 5.91 -0.39 3.94
CA LEU A 50 5.42 -1.61 4.58
C LEU A 50 5.91 -1.64 6.03
N GLY A 51 5.01 -1.75 6.99
CA GLY A 51 5.34 -1.88 8.42
C GLY A 51 5.10 -3.30 8.93
N PHE A 52 6.17 -3.99 9.32
CA PHE A 52 6.15 -5.37 9.78
C PHE A 52 6.34 -5.50 11.29
N LYS A 53 5.55 -6.36 11.92
CA LYS A 53 5.74 -6.82 13.30
C LYS A 53 5.78 -8.34 13.29
N ASN A 54 6.92 -8.92 13.66
CA ASN A 54 7.14 -10.38 13.65
C ASN A 54 6.84 -11.00 12.27
N GLU A 55 7.38 -10.40 11.20
CA GLU A 55 7.14 -10.77 9.79
C GLU A 55 5.68 -10.65 9.29
N VAL A 56 4.76 -10.17 10.12
CA VAL A 56 3.38 -9.87 9.71
C VAL A 56 3.28 -8.41 9.30
N LEU A 57 2.74 -8.14 8.11
CA LEU A 57 2.45 -6.79 7.65
C LEU A 57 1.24 -6.24 8.44
N ILE A 58 1.46 -5.16 9.20
CA ILE A 58 0.43 -4.55 10.05
C ILE A 58 0.21 -3.05 9.79
N ALA A 59 1.01 -2.45 8.93
CA ALA A 59 0.86 -1.05 8.54
C ALA A 59 1.26 -0.87 7.06
N TYR A 60 0.58 0.03 6.37
CA TYR A 60 0.84 0.29 4.96
C TYR A 60 0.53 1.75 4.58
N THR A 61 1.36 2.32 3.72
CA THR A 61 0.95 3.50 2.93
C THR A 61 1.57 3.47 1.54
N ARG A 62 0.89 4.11 0.60
CA ARG A 62 1.30 4.30 -0.78
C ARG A 62 1.75 5.74 -1.02
N LEU A 63 2.87 5.92 -1.73
CA LEU A 63 3.44 7.23 -2.04
C LEU A 63 3.59 7.40 -3.55
N PHE A 64 3.29 8.59 -4.07
CA PHE A 64 3.55 8.98 -5.46
C PHE A 64 4.42 10.23 -5.51
N LYS A 65 5.29 10.31 -6.53
CA LYS A 65 6.00 11.55 -6.85
C LYS A 65 5.03 12.55 -7.50
N PRO A 66 5.37 13.86 -7.49
CA PRO A 66 4.66 14.86 -8.28
C PRO A 66 4.56 14.42 -9.75
N GLY A 67 3.36 14.47 -10.33
CA GLY A 67 3.07 14.14 -11.72
C GLY A 67 2.67 12.68 -11.99
N ASP A 68 2.89 11.74 -11.05
CA ASP A 68 2.53 10.34 -11.25
C ASP A 68 1.02 10.08 -11.10
N TYR A 69 0.40 10.80 -10.16
CA TYR A 69 -1.04 10.76 -9.91
C TYR A 69 -1.62 12.16 -9.74
N PHE A 70 -1.04 12.97 -8.85
CA PHE A 70 -1.43 14.37 -8.65
C PHE A 70 -0.31 15.31 -9.06
N LYS A 71 -0.61 16.60 -9.16
CA LYS A 71 0.40 17.63 -9.45
C LYS A 71 1.48 17.65 -8.38
N GLU A 72 1.11 17.48 -7.12
CA GLU A 72 2.00 17.37 -5.97
C GLU A 72 2.32 15.91 -5.63
N ALA A 73 3.32 15.70 -4.77
CA ALA A 73 3.53 14.39 -4.16
C ALA A 73 2.29 14.02 -3.34
N SER A 74 1.94 12.73 -3.32
CA SER A 74 0.74 12.28 -2.62
C SER A 74 0.97 11.04 -1.79
N ILE A 75 0.21 10.97 -0.71
CA ILE A 75 0.16 9.85 0.23
C ILE A 75 -1.27 9.33 0.21
N GLY A 76 -1.45 8.01 0.21
CA GLY A 76 -2.78 7.41 0.29
C GLY A 76 -2.72 5.95 0.72
N ARG A 77 -3.90 5.34 0.90
CA ARG A 77 -4.03 3.98 1.41
C ARG A 77 -3.33 3.79 2.77
N VAL A 78 -3.57 4.71 3.69
CA VAL A 78 -2.98 4.70 5.03
C VAL A 78 -3.74 3.70 5.92
N VAL A 79 -3.06 2.61 6.26
CA VAL A 79 -3.50 1.57 7.21
C VAL A 79 -2.54 1.52 8.38
#